data_AF-A0A0F0GZK4-F1
#
_entry.id   AF-A0A0F0GZK4-F1
#
_cell.length_a   1.000
_cell.length_b   1.000
_cell.length_c   1.000
_cell.angle_alpha   90.00
_cell.angle_beta   90.00
_cell.angle_gamma   90.00
#
_symmetry.space_group_name_H-M   'P 1'
#
loop_
_entity.id
_entity.type
_entity.pdbx_description
1 polymer ?
#
loop_
_entity_poly.entity_id
_entity_poly.type
_entity_poly.pdbx_seq_one_letter_code
_entity_poly.pdbx_strand_id
1 'polypeptide(L)'
;MDRRTLAGGLGGLALVIAAVVALRTGDGPDTLKREIDDVVQVVEQQEPGKPSNARAQALDADSLQIAWNGSASAYEVRWNGNQQLVPGPEVEIPGLNPDAQVEVEIRAVSATGRRSEPLKIAATPKDLYDDKWDDQLVGQIDKFDGPEALDPRKWRVEAEQECLGLRPFGPSKRIDVDCPMAAFQSNTPIRFGVAASDGAIGRAIISVAGAVESSHVRLTLLPDPWQYLKENDVQARGAVSLDITTQGTRIVADPELPRTGKQVQLGDAPLTGLVAGVRHRWEMRVLPDAVLALRDGVVVAYEPVALKEPLVHPRVRIDGGGFLDAFGVGGVPERVVPTEVIPILPDTEVPADVVAAKIVTPEAGNQVRVADVPIESGKIVAAPPAQLVVIRKPESRPGTLPKLSDRPGGIKTGGPRLHVMHEDGTKPPQPLPHTGRILVTAEVNAIGHRGIELELDGRRIVSLPTDEQGPGVPGRHEFWLDAKNLASGSHARLKLSVLPADHGEPVTTETVFELG
;
A
#
# COMPACT_ATOMS: atom_id res chain seq x y z
N MET A 1 26.14 36.06 -80.12
CA MET A 1 24.66 35.98 -80.02
C MET A 1 24.32 36.37 -78.59
N ASP A 2 24.20 37.65 -78.26
CA ASP A 2 23.15 38.62 -78.58
C ASP A 2 22.02 38.62 -77.53
N ARG A 3 21.75 39.83 -77.03
CA ARG A 3 20.49 40.38 -76.47
C ARG A 3 20.04 40.15 -75.01
N ARG A 4 20.04 41.29 -74.30
CA ARG A 4 18.87 41.99 -73.68
C ARG A 4 18.31 41.43 -72.36
N THR A 5 18.47 42.15 -71.24
CA THR A 5 17.58 43.22 -70.67
C THR A 5 16.14 42.80 -70.39
N LEU A 6 15.77 42.85 -69.09
CA LEU A 6 14.52 43.33 -68.48
C LEU A 6 14.62 42.96 -66.97
N ALA A 7 14.76 43.81 -65.96
CA ALA A 7 14.12 45.08 -65.59
C ALA A 7 12.61 44.98 -65.34
N GLY A 8 12.21 45.28 -64.09
CA GLY A 8 10.83 45.54 -63.62
C GLY A 8 10.25 44.39 -62.79
N GLY A 9 9.65 44.57 -61.62
CA GLY A 9 9.25 45.74 -60.83
C GLY A 9 8.86 45.23 -59.42
N LEU A 10 9.11 46.00 -58.36
CA LEU A 10 8.10 46.81 -57.66
C LEU A 10 6.93 46.05 -57.02
N GLY A 11 6.79 46.25 -55.70
CA GLY A 11 5.64 45.86 -54.88
C GLY A 11 6.03 44.73 -53.91
N GLY A 12 6.22 44.94 -52.62
CA GLY A 12 5.53 45.85 -51.72
C GLY A 12 4.82 45.02 -50.65
N LEU A 13 4.87 45.52 -49.42
CA LEU A 13 4.01 45.22 -48.27
C LEU A 13 4.62 44.33 -47.16
N ALA A 14 4.79 45.01 -46.03
CA ALA A 14 5.09 44.50 -44.71
C ALA A 14 4.02 43.52 -44.20
N LEU A 15 4.46 42.48 -43.49
CA LEU A 15 3.59 41.73 -42.60
C LEU A 15 4.31 41.49 -41.27
N VAL A 16 3.71 42.09 -40.25
CA VAL A 16 4.00 41.96 -38.82
C VAL A 16 3.94 40.49 -38.43
N ILE A 17 5.07 39.92 -37.99
CA ILE A 17 5.09 38.60 -37.36
C ILE A 17 4.66 38.79 -35.90
N ALA A 18 3.35 38.73 -35.68
CA ALA A 18 2.80 38.42 -34.36
C ALA A 18 2.87 36.89 -34.22
N ALA A 19 3.76 36.43 -33.34
CA ALA A 19 3.87 35.02 -32.99
C ALA A 19 2.66 34.60 -32.15
N VAL A 20 1.59 34.13 -32.81
CA VAL A 20 0.59 33.27 -32.19
C VAL A 20 1.21 31.88 -32.14
N VAL A 21 1.62 31.44 -30.95
CA VAL A 21 1.99 30.06 -30.68
C VAL A 21 0.72 29.23 -30.75
N ALA A 22 0.39 28.72 -31.93
CA ALA A 22 -0.59 27.67 -32.10
C ALA A 22 0.00 26.37 -31.54
N LEU A 23 -0.46 25.97 -30.35
CA LEU A 23 -0.28 24.63 -29.82
C LEU A 23 -0.89 23.65 -30.84
N ARG A 24 -0.04 22.98 -31.63
CA ARG A 24 -0.42 21.76 -32.34
C ARG A 24 -0.29 20.60 -31.37
N THR A 25 -1.36 20.32 -30.64
CA THR A 25 -1.60 19.00 -30.04
C THR A 25 -2.38 18.14 -31.04
N GLY A 26 -1.90 16.93 -31.27
CA GLY A 26 -2.21 16.12 -32.45
C GLY A 26 -3.67 15.66 -32.54
N ASP A 27 -4.24 15.81 -33.74
CA ASP A 27 -5.49 15.20 -34.19
C ASP A 27 -5.29 13.69 -34.44
N GLY A 28 -5.07 12.91 -33.38
CA GLY A 28 -5.27 11.46 -33.40
C GLY A 28 -6.74 11.14 -33.13
N PRO A 29 -7.38 10.21 -33.87
CA PRO A 29 -8.83 9.97 -33.82
C PRO A 29 -9.39 9.51 -32.46
N ASP A 30 -8.55 9.10 -31.51
CA ASP A 30 -8.95 8.57 -30.20
C ASP A 30 -8.57 9.46 -28.99
N THR A 31 -8.02 10.65 -29.23
CA THR A 31 -7.56 11.54 -28.14
C THR A 31 -8.71 12.40 -27.59
N LEU A 32 -8.79 12.53 -26.27
CA LEU A 32 -9.77 13.42 -25.63
C LEU A 32 -9.48 14.87 -26.03
N LYS A 33 -10.48 15.57 -26.58
CA LYS A 33 -10.32 16.98 -26.94
C LYS A 33 -10.23 17.83 -25.68
N ARG A 34 -9.26 18.75 -25.69
CA ARG A 34 -9.13 19.77 -24.66
C ARG A 34 -10.25 20.80 -24.81
N GLU A 35 -11.11 20.90 -23.80
CA GLU A 35 -12.19 21.89 -23.73
C GLU A 35 -12.18 22.53 -22.34
N ILE A 36 -12.21 23.85 -22.28
CA ILE A 36 -12.21 24.62 -21.02
C ILE A 36 -13.25 25.72 -21.20
N ASP A 37 -14.25 25.76 -20.33
CA ASP A 37 -15.26 26.81 -20.34
C ASP A 37 -14.65 28.16 -19.93
N ASP A 38 -15.17 29.26 -20.48
CA ASP A 38 -14.61 30.61 -20.26
C ASP A 38 -14.59 31.04 -18.78
N VAL A 39 -15.40 30.41 -17.93
CA VAL A 39 -15.45 30.68 -16.48
C VAL A 39 -14.39 29.93 -15.67
N VAL A 40 -13.59 29.08 -16.33
CA VAL A 40 -12.58 28.22 -15.69
C VAL A 40 -11.17 28.65 -16.11
N GLN A 41 -10.31 28.85 -15.12
CA GLN A 41 -8.88 29.01 -15.34
C GLN A 41 -8.13 27.77 -14.84
N VAL A 42 -7.47 27.04 -15.74
CA VAL A 42 -6.61 25.91 -15.37
C VAL A 42 -5.29 26.46 -14.79
N VAL A 43 -4.87 25.94 -13.64
CA VAL A 43 -3.57 26.26 -13.06
C VAL A 43 -2.49 25.54 -13.87
N GLU A 44 -1.48 26.30 -14.31
CA GLU A 44 -0.37 25.76 -15.10
C GLU A 44 0.43 24.74 -14.29
N GLN A 45 0.67 23.56 -14.87
CA GLN A 45 1.47 22.52 -14.24
C GLN A 45 2.96 22.73 -14.56
N GLN A 46 3.78 22.57 -13.53
CA GLN A 46 5.23 22.60 -13.70
C GLN A 46 5.73 21.42 -14.55
N GLU A 47 6.70 21.68 -15.42
CA GLU A 47 7.37 20.60 -16.15
C GLU A 47 8.09 19.64 -15.18
N PRO A 48 8.01 18.32 -15.41
CA PRO A 48 8.61 17.34 -14.51
C PRO A 48 10.14 17.40 -14.59
N GLY A 49 10.79 17.59 -13.45
CA GLY A 49 12.25 17.54 -13.34
C GLY A 49 12.80 16.12 -13.47
N LYS A 50 14.02 15.99 -14.02
CA LYS A 50 14.71 14.69 -14.13
C LYS A 50 14.92 14.07 -12.73
N PRO A 51 14.55 12.79 -12.51
CA PRO A 51 14.85 12.07 -11.27
C PRO A 51 16.36 11.98 -11.00
N SER A 52 16.76 11.77 -9.74
CA SER A 52 18.18 11.66 -9.35
C SER A 52 18.45 10.53 -8.34
N ASN A 53 19.73 10.19 -8.12
CA ASN A 53 20.18 9.27 -7.05
C ASN A 53 19.48 7.89 -7.04
N ALA A 54 19.37 7.25 -8.21
CA ALA A 54 18.84 5.90 -8.31
C ALA A 54 19.70 4.91 -7.52
N ARG A 55 19.04 3.96 -6.85
CA ARG A 55 19.62 2.88 -6.06
C ARG A 55 18.84 1.60 -6.38
N ALA A 56 19.53 0.47 -6.38
CA ALA A 56 18.92 -0.83 -6.61
C ALA A 56 19.24 -1.80 -5.46
N GLN A 57 18.29 -2.66 -5.13
CA GLN A 57 18.45 -3.80 -4.23
C GLN A 57 17.58 -4.96 -4.73
N ALA A 58 17.74 -6.15 -4.16
CA ALA A 58 16.94 -7.32 -4.52
C ALA A 58 16.45 -8.05 -3.28
N LEU A 59 15.12 -8.28 -3.19
CA LEU A 59 14.52 -9.10 -2.14
C LEU A 59 14.38 -10.57 -2.53
N ASP A 60 14.45 -10.87 -3.82
CA ASP A 60 14.57 -12.22 -4.37
C ASP A 60 15.62 -12.21 -5.49
N ALA A 61 16.19 -13.37 -5.79
CA ALA A 61 17.20 -13.52 -6.83
C ALA A 61 16.69 -13.18 -8.25
N ASP A 62 15.37 -13.07 -8.45
CA ASP A 62 14.71 -12.76 -9.72
C ASP A 62 13.92 -11.45 -9.70
N SER A 63 14.17 -10.57 -8.71
CA SER A 63 13.50 -9.28 -8.62
C SER A 63 14.49 -8.12 -8.39
N LEU A 64 14.14 -6.93 -8.88
CA LEU A 64 14.86 -5.70 -8.58
C LEU A 64 13.91 -4.69 -7.98
N GLN A 65 14.30 -4.15 -6.83
CA GLN A 65 13.70 -2.97 -6.26
C GLN A 65 14.59 -1.77 -6.55
N ILE A 66 13.99 -0.72 -7.11
CA ILE A 66 14.70 0.49 -7.52
C ILE A 66 14.05 1.68 -6.84
N ALA A 67 14.86 2.50 -6.20
CA ALA A 67 14.46 3.72 -5.50
C ALA A 67 15.23 4.93 -6.04
N TRP A 68 14.63 6.11 -6.08
CA TRP A 68 15.28 7.35 -6.54
C TRP A 68 14.75 8.56 -5.77
N ASN A 69 15.30 9.74 -6.07
CA ASN A 69 14.81 11.02 -5.57
C ASN A 69 13.96 11.72 -6.66
N GLY A 70 12.79 12.20 -6.27
CA GLY A 70 11.92 13.04 -7.10
C GLY A 70 10.60 13.37 -6.41
N SER A 71 9.86 14.33 -6.95
CA SER A 71 8.56 14.80 -6.41
C SER A 71 7.48 14.91 -7.48
N ALA A 72 7.63 14.20 -8.60
CA ALA A 72 6.63 14.19 -9.65
C ALA A 72 5.38 13.39 -9.23
N SER A 73 4.25 13.65 -9.91
CA SER A 73 2.98 12.98 -9.64
C SER A 73 3.05 11.47 -9.87
N ALA A 74 3.89 11.04 -10.81
CA ALA A 74 4.19 9.65 -11.08
C ALA A 74 5.51 9.50 -11.84
N TYR A 75 5.90 8.27 -12.11
CA TYR A 75 7.07 7.93 -12.89
C TYR A 75 6.76 6.85 -13.93
N GLU A 76 7.39 6.98 -15.09
CA GLU A 76 7.45 5.95 -16.11
C GLU A 76 8.77 5.19 -15.94
N VAL A 77 8.66 3.89 -15.71
CA VAL A 77 9.78 2.96 -15.56
C VAL A 77 9.79 2.03 -16.76
N ARG A 78 10.93 1.91 -17.43
CA ARG A 78 11.10 1.07 -18.63
C ARG A 78 12.31 0.16 -18.48
N TRP A 79 12.13 -1.10 -18.84
CA TRP A 79 13.18 -2.14 -18.78
C TRP A 79 12.85 -3.24 -19.80
N ASN A 80 13.84 -3.78 -20.51
CA ASN A 80 13.66 -4.94 -21.42
C ASN A 80 12.46 -4.83 -22.39
N GLY A 81 12.14 -3.63 -22.86
CA GLY A 81 10.97 -3.37 -23.72
C GLY A 81 9.62 -3.26 -22.98
N ASN A 82 9.58 -3.57 -21.68
CA ASN A 82 8.43 -3.33 -20.81
C ASN A 82 8.36 -1.88 -20.35
N GLN A 83 7.17 -1.48 -19.93
CA GLN A 83 6.89 -0.17 -19.36
C GLN A 83 5.87 -0.31 -18.23
N GLN A 84 6.08 0.43 -17.15
CA GLN A 84 5.16 0.54 -16.03
C GLN A 84 5.10 1.97 -15.53
N LEU A 85 3.90 2.40 -15.15
CA LEU A 85 3.68 3.66 -14.45
C LEU A 85 3.59 3.38 -12.94
N VAL A 86 4.28 4.17 -12.13
CA VAL A 86 4.28 4.05 -10.66
C VAL A 86 3.98 5.39 -10.00
N PRO A 87 3.23 5.41 -8.89
CA PRO A 87 2.82 6.66 -8.23
C PRO A 87 3.92 7.30 -7.36
N GLY A 88 4.96 6.55 -7.03
CA GLY A 88 6.01 6.99 -6.09
C GLY A 88 7.41 6.77 -6.63
N PRO A 89 8.44 7.26 -5.91
CA PRO A 89 9.83 7.19 -6.36
C PRO A 89 10.50 5.84 -6.06
N GLU A 90 9.71 4.76 -6.04
CA GLU A 90 10.16 3.39 -5.84
C GLU A 90 9.34 2.45 -6.75
N VAL A 91 9.98 1.39 -7.23
CA VAL A 91 9.36 0.33 -8.04
C VAL A 91 9.99 -1.01 -7.71
N GLU A 92 9.21 -2.08 -7.82
CA GLU A 92 9.72 -3.45 -7.80
C GLU A 92 9.39 -4.11 -9.14
N ILE A 93 10.42 -4.72 -9.74
CA ILE A 93 10.37 -5.38 -11.05
C ILE A 93 10.62 -6.87 -10.80
N PRO A 94 9.56 -7.69 -10.74
CA PRO A 94 9.70 -9.13 -10.50
C PRO A 94 9.88 -9.92 -11.81
N GLY A 95 10.30 -11.19 -11.68
CA GLY A 95 10.40 -12.13 -12.81
C GLY A 95 11.50 -11.81 -13.82
N LEU A 96 12.60 -11.25 -13.34
CA LEU A 96 13.81 -11.01 -14.09
C LEU A 96 14.66 -12.28 -14.17
N ASN A 97 15.53 -12.36 -15.18
CA ASN A 97 16.56 -13.40 -15.19
C ASN A 97 17.62 -13.05 -14.12
N PRO A 98 17.87 -13.93 -13.12
CA PRO A 98 18.80 -13.66 -12.02
C PRO A 98 20.21 -13.25 -12.45
N ASP A 99 20.72 -13.84 -13.54
CA ASP A 99 22.09 -13.65 -14.01
C ASP A 99 22.23 -12.56 -15.08
N ALA A 100 21.11 -11.96 -15.52
CA ALA A 100 21.13 -10.94 -16.56
C ALA A 100 21.16 -9.52 -15.97
N GLN A 101 22.06 -8.68 -16.49
CA GLN A 101 22.02 -7.25 -16.19
C GLN A 101 20.77 -6.63 -16.83
N VAL A 102 20.03 -5.86 -16.03
CA VAL A 102 18.82 -5.15 -16.45
C VAL A 102 19.11 -3.65 -16.46
N GLU A 103 18.95 -3.02 -17.62
CA GLU A 103 18.95 -1.57 -17.75
C GLU A 103 17.55 -1.01 -17.50
N VAL A 104 17.45 -0.04 -16.61
CA VAL A 104 16.19 0.61 -16.24
C VAL A 104 16.29 2.10 -16.50
N GLU A 105 15.30 2.62 -17.25
CA GLU A 105 15.09 4.05 -17.45
C GLU A 105 13.90 4.53 -16.62
N ILE A 106 14.07 5.65 -15.93
CA ILE A 106 13.05 6.27 -15.09
C ILE A 106 12.84 7.69 -15.56
N ARG A 107 11.59 8.05 -15.90
CA ARG A 107 11.18 9.42 -16.23
C ARG A 107 10.13 9.90 -15.25
N ALA A 108 10.25 11.14 -14.79
CA ALA A 108 9.16 11.79 -14.07
C ALA A 108 8.02 12.11 -15.06
N VAL A 109 6.78 11.94 -14.62
CA VAL A 109 5.58 12.19 -15.44
C VAL A 109 4.70 13.25 -14.75
N SER A 110 4.31 14.29 -15.48
CA SER A 110 3.32 15.27 -15.00
C SER A 110 1.90 14.70 -15.09
N ALA A 111 0.95 15.36 -14.43
CA ALA A 111 -0.45 14.97 -14.48
C ALA A 111 -1.10 15.16 -15.87
N THR A 112 -0.53 15.99 -16.76
CA THR A 112 -0.91 16.03 -18.19
C THR A 112 -0.26 14.94 -19.05
N GLY A 113 0.63 14.14 -18.48
CA GLY A 113 1.34 13.10 -19.23
C GLY A 113 2.59 13.61 -19.97
N ARG A 114 3.23 14.71 -19.55
CA ARG A 114 4.56 15.07 -20.06
C ARG A 114 5.64 14.30 -19.31
N ARG A 115 6.70 13.88 -19.99
CA ARG A 115 7.84 13.15 -19.42
C ARG A 115 9.09 14.02 -19.32
N SER A 116 9.90 13.79 -18.30
CA SER A 116 11.23 14.38 -18.14
C SER A 116 12.30 13.67 -18.99
N GLU A 117 13.52 14.22 -19.01
CA GLU A 117 14.72 13.45 -19.37
C GLU A 117 14.89 12.22 -18.47
N PRO A 118 15.41 11.09 -18.98
CA PRO A 118 15.52 9.86 -18.20
C PRO A 118 16.70 9.88 -17.22
N LEU A 119 16.46 9.31 -16.04
CA LEU A 119 17.47 8.74 -15.16
C LEU A 119 17.69 7.28 -15.56
N LYS A 120 18.95 6.82 -15.62
CA LYS A 120 19.28 5.44 -15.98
C LYS A 120 20.02 4.76 -14.83
N ILE A 121 19.74 3.49 -14.62
CA ILE A 121 20.46 2.60 -13.70
C ILE A 121 20.53 1.20 -14.32
N ALA A 122 21.59 0.47 -14.03
CA ALA A 122 21.73 -0.92 -14.43
C ALA A 122 22.10 -1.78 -13.23
N ALA A 123 21.49 -2.95 -13.09
CA ALA A 123 21.72 -3.87 -11.99
C ALA A 123 21.49 -5.32 -12.40
N THR A 124 22.16 -6.25 -11.73
CA THR A 124 21.94 -7.70 -11.87
C THR A 124 21.26 -8.19 -10.58
N PRO A 125 20.06 -8.77 -10.63
CA PRO A 125 19.30 -9.14 -9.43
C PRO A 125 20.09 -10.00 -8.44
N LYS A 126 20.73 -11.07 -8.93
CA LYS A 126 21.46 -12.03 -8.10
C LYS A 126 22.67 -11.42 -7.38
N ASP A 127 23.31 -10.41 -7.97
CA ASP A 127 24.46 -9.73 -7.36
C ASP A 127 24.03 -8.85 -6.16
N LEU A 128 22.74 -8.49 -6.10
CA LEU A 128 22.15 -7.64 -5.06
C LEU A 128 21.32 -8.41 -4.03
N TYR A 129 21.02 -9.68 -4.29
CA TYR A 129 20.23 -10.51 -3.39
C TYR A 129 21.08 -10.97 -2.20
N ASP A 130 20.58 -10.74 -0.99
CA ASP A 130 21.21 -11.18 0.26
C ASP A 130 20.35 -12.26 0.93
N ASP A 131 20.83 -13.50 0.93
CA ASP A 131 20.15 -14.66 1.52
C ASP A 131 20.50 -14.89 3.00
N LYS A 132 21.45 -14.13 3.56
CA LYS A 132 21.91 -14.30 4.96
C LYS A 132 20.83 -14.04 6.00
N TRP A 133 19.72 -13.42 5.60
CA TRP A 133 18.58 -13.25 6.48
C TRP A 133 17.87 -14.57 6.79
N ASP A 134 17.89 -15.54 5.88
CA ASP A 134 17.28 -16.85 6.09
C ASP A 134 18.00 -17.61 7.21
N ASP A 135 19.32 -17.41 7.35
CA ASP A 135 20.14 -18.01 8.42
C ASP A 135 19.73 -17.54 9.83
N GLN A 136 18.99 -16.44 9.94
CA GLN A 136 18.55 -15.86 11.22
C GLN A 136 17.18 -16.37 11.67
N LEU A 137 16.54 -17.20 10.83
CA LEU A 137 15.21 -17.72 11.05
C LEU A 137 15.23 -19.15 11.57
N VAL A 138 14.17 -19.50 12.28
CA VAL A 138 13.88 -20.85 12.74
C VAL A 138 12.92 -21.47 11.73
N GLY A 139 13.43 -22.48 11.02
CA GLY A 139 12.65 -23.20 10.01
C GLY A 139 12.58 -22.47 8.68
N GLN A 140 11.68 -22.93 7.82
CA GLN A 140 11.48 -22.32 6.50
C GLN A 140 10.55 -21.12 6.59
N ILE A 141 10.84 -20.09 5.79
CA ILE A 141 9.94 -18.97 5.56
C ILE A 141 8.63 -19.50 4.97
N ASP A 142 7.51 -19.03 5.51
CA ASP A 142 6.22 -19.24 4.90
C ASP A 142 6.08 -18.26 3.73
N LYS A 143 6.06 -18.80 2.51
CA LYS A 143 5.78 -18.02 1.28
C LYS A 143 4.29 -18.07 0.99
N PHE A 144 3.67 -16.91 0.81
CA PHE A 144 2.22 -16.76 0.61
C PHE A 144 1.84 -16.74 -0.86
N ASP A 145 2.15 -17.82 -1.56
CA ASP A 145 1.97 -17.97 -3.02
C ASP A 145 0.77 -18.85 -3.42
N GLY A 146 0.04 -19.39 -2.44
CA GLY A 146 -1.11 -20.25 -2.69
C GLY A 146 -1.93 -20.58 -1.44
N PRO A 147 -3.05 -21.33 -1.58
CA PRO A 147 -3.91 -21.67 -0.45
C PRO A 147 -3.20 -22.49 0.62
N GLU A 148 -2.24 -23.33 0.22
CA GLU A 148 -1.47 -24.17 1.14
C GLU A 148 -0.52 -23.37 2.05
N ALA A 149 -0.17 -22.13 1.66
CA ALA A 149 0.55 -21.22 2.54
C ALA A 149 -0.26 -20.81 3.77
N LEU A 150 -1.60 -20.93 3.69
CA LEU A 150 -2.54 -20.69 4.78
C LEU A 150 -2.99 -21.99 5.43
N ASP A 151 -2.12 -23.02 5.49
CA ASP A 151 -2.39 -24.26 6.22
C ASP A 151 -2.83 -23.93 7.67
N PRO A 152 -4.04 -24.34 8.09
CA PRO A 152 -4.55 -24.09 9.44
C PRO A 152 -3.67 -24.63 10.58
N ARG A 153 -2.74 -25.55 10.29
CA ARG A 153 -1.72 -25.98 11.25
C ARG A 153 -0.75 -24.87 11.60
N LYS A 154 -0.43 -24.01 10.63
CA LYS A 154 0.52 -22.89 10.76
C LYS A 154 -0.19 -21.55 10.99
N TRP A 155 -1.39 -21.38 10.45
CA TRP A 155 -2.05 -20.07 10.38
C TRP A 155 -3.51 -20.13 10.83
N ARG A 156 -3.94 -19.16 11.63
CA ARG A 156 -5.37 -18.85 11.81
C ARG A 156 -5.69 -17.57 11.07
N VAL A 157 -6.67 -17.63 10.17
CA VAL A 157 -7.04 -16.51 9.31
C VAL A 157 -8.41 -15.98 9.74
N GLU A 158 -8.48 -14.70 10.08
CA GLU A 158 -9.71 -13.97 10.34
C GLU A 158 -9.91 -12.94 9.22
N ALA A 159 -10.78 -13.26 8.27
CA ALA A 159 -11.04 -12.44 7.09
C ALA A 159 -12.45 -12.74 6.52
N GLU A 160 -13.02 -11.80 5.76
CA GLU A 160 -14.33 -11.99 5.12
C GLU A 160 -14.29 -13.05 4.01
N GLN A 161 -15.42 -13.74 3.79
CA GLN A 161 -15.54 -14.74 2.74
C GLN A 161 -15.37 -14.05 1.38
N GLU A 162 -14.35 -14.42 0.59
CA GLU A 162 -13.96 -13.85 -0.73
C GLU A 162 -12.99 -12.65 -0.74
N CYS A 163 -12.58 -12.15 0.43
CA CYS A 163 -11.69 -10.97 0.45
C CYS A 163 -10.22 -11.27 0.15
N LEU A 164 -9.80 -12.53 0.27
CA LEU A 164 -8.45 -12.97 -0.05
C LEU A 164 -8.39 -13.52 -1.47
N GLY A 165 -7.38 -13.09 -2.22
CA GLY A 165 -7.11 -13.60 -3.56
C GLY A 165 -5.63 -13.86 -3.79
N LEU A 166 -5.30 -14.40 -4.95
CA LEU A 166 -3.94 -14.55 -5.42
C LEU A 166 -3.71 -13.63 -6.60
N ARG A 167 -2.64 -12.84 -6.54
CA ARG A 167 -2.22 -11.97 -7.64
C ARG A 167 -0.88 -12.44 -8.20
N PRO A 168 -0.70 -12.49 -9.53
CA PRO A 168 0.60 -12.78 -10.14
C PRO A 168 1.68 -11.80 -9.67
N PHE A 169 2.88 -12.32 -9.41
CA PHE A 169 4.05 -11.56 -9.03
C PHE A 169 5.31 -12.26 -9.55
N GLY A 170 5.81 -11.81 -10.70
CA GLY A 170 6.88 -12.49 -11.42
C GLY A 170 6.44 -13.92 -11.83
N PRO A 171 7.27 -14.95 -11.60
CA PRO A 171 6.90 -16.35 -11.84
C PRO A 171 6.00 -16.93 -10.74
N SER A 172 5.78 -16.20 -9.64
CA SER A 172 5.00 -16.65 -8.48
C SER A 172 3.66 -15.92 -8.38
N LYS A 173 2.95 -16.17 -7.28
CA LYS A 173 1.78 -15.39 -6.83
C LYS A 173 2.03 -14.86 -5.43
N ARG A 174 1.20 -13.91 -5.00
CA ARG A 174 1.14 -13.40 -3.63
C ARG A 174 -0.29 -13.27 -3.15
N ILE A 175 -0.50 -13.30 -1.84
CA ILE A 175 -1.81 -13.04 -1.26
C ILE A 175 -2.16 -11.56 -1.44
N ASP A 176 -3.31 -11.32 -2.04
CA ASP A 176 -3.94 -10.02 -2.22
C ASP A 176 -5.08 -9.89 -1.19
N VAL A 177 -4.95 -8.91 -0.29
CA VAL A 177 -5.96 -8.55 0.70
C VAL A 177 -6.78 -7.37 0.14
N ASP A 178 -8.09 -7.56 0.01
CA ASP A 178 -9.03 -6.55 -0.53
C ASP A 178 -10.21 -6.25 0.40
N CYS A 179 -10.12 -6.66 1.66
CA CYS A 179 -11.09 -6.32 2.69
C CYS A 179 -10.69 -5.07 3.48
N PRO A 180 -11.65 -4.51 4.23
CA PRO A 180 -11.36 -3.54 5.28
C PRO A 180 -10.33 -4.04 6.30
N MET A 181 -10.37 -5.33 6.65
CA MET A 181 -9.45 -5.97 7.59
C MET A 181 -9.27 -7.47 7.30
N ALA A 182 -8.03 -7.95 7.33
CA ALA A 182 -7.69 -9.37 7.46
C ALA A 182 -6.60 -9.55 8.52
N ALA A 183 -6.72 -10.58 9.36
CA ALA A 183 -5.71 -10.96 10.33
C ALA A 183 -5.20 -12.40 10.11
N PHE A 184 -3.89 -12.57 10.21
CA PHE A 184 -3.14 -13.80 10.04
C PHE A 184 -2.36 -14.06 11.32
N GLN A 185 -2.87 -14.96 12.15
CA GLN A 185 -2.25 -15.34 13.40
C GLN A 185 -1.37 -16.57 13.20
N SER A 186 -0.06 -16.43 13.45
CA SER A 186 0.86 -17.57 13.38
C SER A 186 0.66 -18.50 14.57
N ASN A 187 0.59 -19.80 14.30
CA ASN A 187 0.66 -20.87 15.30
C ASN A 187 2.10 -21.22 15.67
N THR A 188 3.09 -20.72 14.90
CA THR A 188 4.51 -20.85 15.21
C THR A 188 4.88 -19.73 16.19
N PRO A 189 5.17 -20.03 17.47
CA PRO A 189 5.56 -19.01 18.41
C PRO A 189 7.02 -18.59 18.21
N ILE A 190 7.37 -17.45 18.77
CA ILE A 190 8.75 -17.04 19.03
C ILE A 190 9.05 -17.35 20.49
N ARG A 191 10.01 -18.25 20.73
CA ARG A 191 10.63 -18.39 22.05
C ARG A 191 11.90 -17.55 22.10
N PHE A 192 11.95 -16.62 23.05
CA PHE A 192 13.14 -15.81 23.27
C PHE A 192 14.29 -16.65 23.84
N GLY A 193 15.50 -16.39 23.35
CA GLY A 193 16.70 -17.13 23.69
C GLY A 193 17.84 -16.26 24.19
N VAL A 194 19.05 -16.82 24.10
CA VAL A 194 20.28 -16.06 24.26
C VAL A 194 20.43 -15.12 23.05
N ALA A 195 20.94 -13.92 23.30
CA ALA A 195 21.16 -12.93 22.25
C ALA A 195 22.11 -13.48 21.16
N ALA A 196 21.68 -13.38 19.91
CA ALA A 196 22.50 -13.66 18.74
C ALA A 196 23.60 -12.60 18.55
N SER A 197 24.42 -12.75 17.51
CA SER A 197 25.53 -11.83 17.21
C SER A 197 25.08 -10.38 16.96
N ASP A 198 23.85 -10.18 16.50
CA ASP A 198 23.21 -8.87 16.31
C ASP A 198 22.43 -8.38 17.55
N GLY A 199 22.55 -9.10 18.68
CA GLY A 199 21.89 -8.80 19.94
C GLY A 199 20.45 -9.31 20.05
N ALA A 200 19.87 -9.87 18.99
CA ALA A 200 18.47 -10.31 19.00
C ALA A 200 18.27 -11.56 19.86
N ILE A 201 17.26 -11.53 20.72
CA ILE A 201 16.78 -12.72 21.46
C ILE A 201 15.59 -13.39 20.76
N GLY A 202 14.96 -12.70 19.80
CA GLY A 202 13.93 -13.22 18.91
C GLY A 202 13.60 -12.20 17.82
N ARG A 203 12.94 -12.64 16.75
CA ARG A 203 12.51 -11.77 15.65
C ARG A 203 11.26 -12.30 14.94
N ALA A 204 10.45 -11.39 14.43
CA ALA A 204 9.39 -11.67 13.47
C ALA A 204 9.68 -10.89 12.19
N ILE A 205 9.58 -11.56 11.05
CA ILE A 205 9.84 -10.98 9.73
C ILE A 205 8.59 -11.11 8.88
N ILE A 206 8.21 -10.02 8.21
CA ILE A 206 7.16 -10.02 7.19
C ILE A 206 7.65 -9.34 5.93
N SER A 207 7.26 -9.89 4.78
CA SER A 207 7.38 -9.20 3.49
C SER A 207 5.99 -8.81 3.04
N VAL A 208 5.76 -7.50 2.92
CA VAL A 208 4.46 -6.92 2.58
C VAL A 208 4.62 -5.72 1.66
N ALA A 209 3.58 -5.43 0.87
CA ALA A 209 3.48 -4.22 0.07
C ALA A 209 2.13 -3.52 0.33
N GLY A 210 2.12 -2.19 0.22
CA GLY A 210 0.87 -1.43 0.22
C GLY A 210 0.07 -1.70 -1.04
N ALA A 211 -1.26 -1.65 -0.95
CA ALA A 211 -2.13 -1.64 -2.12
C ALA A 211 -2.45 -0.22 -2.56
N VAL A 212 -2.75 0.66 -1.61
CA VAL A 212 -3.21 2.04 -1.80
C VAL A 212 -2.72 2.93 -0.67
N GLU A 213 -3.01 4.24 -0.73
CA GLU A 213 -2.63 5.19 0.33
C GLU A 213 -3.18 4.84 1.72
N SER A 214 -4.35 4.20 1.79
CA SER A 214 -4.98 3.80 3.05
C SER A 214 -4.48 2.46 3.61
N SER A 215 -3.51 1.81 2.95
CA SER A 215 -2.96 0.55 3.41
C SER A 215 -2.29 0.73 4.78
N HIS A 216 -2.63 -0.15 5.70
CA HIS A 216 -2.04 -0.24 7.03
C HIS A 216 -1.76 -1.70 7.36
N VAL A 217 -0.54 -1.98 7.82
CA VAL A 217 -0.13 -3.29 8.26
C VAL A 217 0.33 -3.20 9.70
N ARG A 218 -0.19 -4.07 10.56
CA ARG A 218 0.23 -4.22 11.95
C ARG A 218 0.80 -5.61 12.18
N LEU A 219 2.02 -5.69 12.69
CA LEU A 219 2.62 -6.94 13.17
C LEU A 219 2.71 -6.90 14.70
N THR A 220 1.97 -7.76 15.38
CA THR A 220 1.90 -7.78 16.85
C THR A 220 2.51 -9.05 17.42
N LEU A 221 3.38 -8.92 18.43
CA LEU A 221 3.82 -10.02 19.27
C LEU A 221 2.85 -10.16 20.45
N LEU A 222 2.04 -11.22 20.44
CA LEU A 222 1.03 -11.47 21.46
C LEU A 222 1.53 -12.50 22.48
N PRO A 223 1.60 -12.17 23.77
CA PRO A 223 1.83 -13.19 24.79
C PRO A 223 0.57 -14.03 25.03
N ASP A 224 0.75 -15.20 25.65
CA ASP A 224 -0.36 -16.01 26.12
C ASP A 224 -1.21 -15.24 27.14
N PRO A 225 -2.56 -15.38 27.14
CA PRO A 225 -3.41 -16.15 26.22
C PRO A 225 -4.04 -15.30 25.09
N TRP A 226 -3.50 -14.11 24.81
CA TRP A 226 -4.12 -13.10 23.94
C TRP A 226 -4.24 -13.53 22.48
N GLN A 227 -3.34 -14.38 22.01
CA GLN A 227 -3.34 -14.92 20.65
C GLN A 227 -4.60 -15.72 20.30
N TYR A 228 -5.35 -16.17 21.31
CA TYR A 228 -6.58 -16.94 21.14
C TYR A 228 -7.84 -16.07 21.03
N LEU A 229 -7.73 -14.78 21.30
CA LEU A 229 -8.85 -13.85 21.17
C LEU A 229 -8.91 -13.29 19.74
N LYS A 230 -10.12 -12.93 19.33
CA LYS A 230 -10.38 -12.25 18.04
C LYS A 230 -9.60 -10.94 17.95
N GLU A 231 -9.24 -10.59 16.73
CA GLU A 231 -8.59 -9.31 16.46
C GLU A 231 -9.52 -8.15 16.83
N ASN A 232 -8.96 -7.16 17.50
CA ASN A 232 -9.65 -5.93 17.89
C ASN A 232 -8.63 -4.79 18.03
N ASP A 233 -9.11 -3.57 18.22
CA ASP A 233 -8.23 -2.39 18.28
C ASP A 233 -7.58 -2.15 19.65
N VAL A 234 -7.89 -2.97 20.67
CA VAL A 234 -7.32 -2.83 22.01
C VAL A 234 -5.96 -3.51 22.08
N GLN A 235 -4.95 -2.77 22.53
CA GLN A 235 -3.62 -3.34 22.77
C GLN A 235 -3.69 -4.40 23.88
N ALA A 236 -3.33 -5.63 23.54
CA ALA A 236 -3.22 -6.72 24.50
C ALA A 236 -2.12 -6.43 25.53
N ARG A 237 -2.34 -6.86 26.78
CA ARG A 237 -1.34 -6.74 27.84
C ARG A 237 -0.08 -7.55 27.49
N GLY A 238 1.08 -6.96 27.71
CA GLY A 238 2.40 -7.49 27.39
C GLY A 238 2.73 -7.51 25.89
N ALA A 239 1.84 -7.04 25.02
CA ALA A 239 2.05 -7.06 23.58
C ALA A 239 2.85 -5.85 23.08
N VAL A 240 3.58 -6.07 22.00
CA VAL A 240 4.25 -5.01 21.23
C VAL A 240 3.84 -5.16 19.77
N SER A 241 3.48 -4.04 19.15
CA SER A 241 2.99 -3.96 17.79
C SER A 241 3.87 -3.04 16.96
N LEU A 242 4.19 -3.48 15.75
CA LEU A 242 4.77 -2.67 14.70
C LEU A 242 3.63 -2.18 13.80
N ASP A 243 3.35 -0.88 13.83
CA ASP A 243 2.37 -0.22 12.96
C ASP A 243 3.09 0.36 11.73
N ILE A 244 2.70 -0.08 10.54
CA ILE A 244 3.29 0.31 9.26
C ILE A 244 2.18 0.94 8.40
N THR A 245 2.30 2.23 8.11
CA THR A 245 1.36 2.98 7.25
C THR A 245 2.10 3.52 6.04
N THR A 246 1.38 4.04 5.05
CA THR A 246 2.00 4.80 3.95
C THR A 246 2.70 6.08 4.43
N GLN A 247 2.31 6.62 5.59
CA GLN A 247 2.88 7.83 6.18
C GLN A 247 4.14 7.57 7.02
N GLY A 248 4.43 6.32 7.35
CA GLY A 248 5.58 5.95 8.16
C GLY A 248 5.32 4.76 9.07
N THR A 249 6.28 4.50 9.95
CA THR A 249 6.28 3.34 10.83
C THR A 249 6.51 3.77 12.28
N ARG A 250 5.89 3.04 13.21
CA ARG A 250 6.15 3.19 14.64
C ARG A 250 5.97 1.86 15.37
N ILE A 251 6.56 1.77 16.56
CA ILE A 251 6.30 0.68 17.49
C ILE A 251 5.35 1.18 18.57
N VAL A 252 4.35 0.37 18.92
CA VAL A 252 3.40 0.59 19.99
C VAL A 252 3.56 -0.55 20.99
N ALA A 253 3.95 -0.22 22.22
CA ALA A 253 4.11 -1.17 23.30
C ALA A 253 3.03 -0.99 24.36
N ASP A 254 2.60 -2.08 25.00
CA ASP A 254 1.79 -2.02 26.22
C ASP A 254 2.45 -1.07 27.23
N PRO A 255 1.74 -0.05 27.75
CA PRO A 255 2.27 0.87 28.75
C PRO A 255 2.76 0.20 30.04
N GLU A 256 2.31 -1.01 30.36
CA GLU A 256 2.78 -1.76 31.54
C GLU A 256 4.13 -2.47 31.34
N LEU A 257 4.67 -2.52 30.12
CA LEU A 257 5.99 -3.10 29.87
C LEU A 257 7.08 -2.23 30.51
N PRO A 258 8.12 -2.85 31.13
CA PRO A 258 9.25 -2.12 31.68
C PRO A 258 9.95 -1.28 30.61
N ARG A 259 9.93 0.03 30.79
CA ARG A 259 10.72 0.95 29.97
C ARG A 259 12.20 0.83 30.35
N THR A 260 13.05 0.90 29.35
CA THR A 260 14.50 0.90 29.52
C THR A 260 15.06 2.27 29.12
N GLY A 261 16.32 2.53 29.46
CA GLY A 261 17.01 3.75 29.02
C GLY A 261 17.65 3.62 27.62
N LYS A 262 17.41 2.51 26.90
CA LYS A 262 18.13 2.19 25.67
C LYS A 262 17.86 3.25 24.60
N GLN A 263 18.92 3.81 24.06
CA GLN A 263 18.86 4.66 22.87
C GLN A 263 19.39 3.86 21.68
N VAL A 264 18.70 3.95 20.56
CA VAL A 264 19.06 3.26 19.32
C VAL A 264 19.13 4.28 18.21
N GLN A 265 20.24 4.26 17.47
CA GLN A 265 20.40 5.14 16.32
C GLN A 265 19.50 4.66 15.19
N LEU A 266 18.64 5.55 14.69
CA LEU A 266 17.89 5.30 13.46
C LEU A 266 18.83 5.39 12.26
N GLY A 267 18.59 4.53 11.29
CA GLY A 267 19.28 4.56 10.01
C GLY A 267 18.71 5.62 9.08
N ASP A 268 19.43 5.88 7.99
CA ASP A 268 19.08 6.91 7.02
C ASP A 268 18.13 6.32 5.95
N ALA A 269 16.82 6.49 6.15
CA ALA A 269 15.78 5.99 5.25
C ALA A 269 14.84 7.13 4.84
N PRO A 270 14.79 7.51 3.54
CA PRO A 270 13.97 8.65 3.09
C PRO A 270 12.46 8.36 3.18
N LEU A 271 12.07 7.08 3.12
CA LEU A 271 10.72 6.60 3.31
C LEU A 271 10.75 5.52 4.40
N THR A 272 9.79 5.58 5.32
CA THR A 272 9.67 4.64 6.43
C THR A 272 8.30 3.98 6.45
N GLY A 273 7.53 4.06 5.37
CA GLY A 273 6.17 3.54 5.27
C GLY A 273 6.00 2.45 4.19
N LEU A 274 4.75 2.02 4.01
CA LEU A 274 4.33 1.16 2.92
C LEU A 274 4.36 1.93 1.59
N VAL A 275 4.77 1.25 0.53
CA VAL A 275 4.75 1.77 -0.84
C VAL A 275 3.81 0.91 -1.67
N ALA A 276 2.98 1.56 -2.49
CA ALA A 276 1.98 0.89 -3.30
C ALA A 276 2.64 -0.03 -4.33
N GLY A 277 2.36 -1.33 -4.24
CA GLY A 277 2.86 -2.36 -5.17
C GLY A 277 4.32 -2.76 -4.99
N VAL A 278 5.07 -2.10 -4.09
CA VAL A 278 6.48 -2.35 -3.84
C VAL A 278 6.63 -3.05 -2.49
N ARG A 279 7.22 -4.25 -2.52
CA ARG A 279 7.43 -5.04 -1.32
C ARG A 279 8.62 -4.53 -0.54
N HIS A 280 8.47 -4.54 0.77
CA HIS A 280 9.56 -4.34 1.70
C HIS A 280 9.56 -5.47 2.70
N ARG A 281 10.75 -5.82 3.18
CA ARG A 281 10.88 -6.71 4.30
C ARG A 281 10.97 -5.92 5.59
N TRP A 282 10.04 -6.22 6.48
CA TRP A 282 9.96 -5.64 7.81
C TRP A 282 10.39 -6.67 8.82
N GLU A 283 11.27 -6.26 9.74
CA GLU A 283 11.70 -7.08 10.86
C GLU A 283 11.34 -6.37 12.16
N MET A 284 10.57 -7.04 13.01
CA MET A 284 10.47 -6.69 14.42
C MET A 284 11.50 -7.52 15.20
N ARG A 285 12.60 -6.86 15.56
CA ARG A 285 13.73 -7.47 16.28
C ARG A 285 13.60 -7.22 17.76
N VAL A 286 13.57 -8.28 18.56
CA VAL A 286 13.51 -8.19 20.02
C VAL A 286 14.92 -8.29 20.59
N LEU A 287 15.33 -7.25 21.30
CA LEU A 287 16.54 -7.22 22.13
C LEU A 287 16.14 -7.44 23.61
N PRO A 288 17.09 -7.73 24.52
CA PRO A 288 16.81 -7.79 25.95
C PRO A 288 16.23 -6.50 26.54
N ASP A 289 16.57 -5.35 25.95
CA ASP A 289 16.28 -4.02 26.47
C ASP A 289 15.54 -3.09 25.49
N ALA A 290 15.15 -3.56 24.30
CA ALA A 290 14.39 -2.79 23.33
C ALA A 290 13.72 -3.68 22.27
N VAL A 291 12.73 -3.15 21.57
CA VAL A 291 12.22 -3.73 20.32
C VAL A 291 12.54 -2.77 19.18
N LEU A 292 13.09 -3.28 18.09
CA LEU A 292 13.45 -2.51 16.90
C LEU A 292 12.55 -2.89 15.74
N ALA A 293 12.29 -1.93 14.86
CA ALA A 293 11.68 -2.13 13.56
C ALA A 293 12.70 -1.82 12.48
N LEU A 294 12.95 -2.77 11.60
CA LEU A 294 13.83 -2.59 10.46
C LEU A 294 13.02 -2.70 9.17
N ARG A 295 13.30 -1.81 8.20
CA ARG A 295 12.85 -1.89 6.81
C ARG A 295 14.07 -2.23 5.96
N ASP A 296 14.06 -3.38 5.31
CA ASP A 296 15.15 -3.88 4.46
C ASP A 296 16.53 -3.85 5.16
N GLY A 297 16.55 -4.14 6.46
CA GLY A 297 17.78 -4.13 7.28
C GLY A 297 18.18 -2.77 7.86
N VAL A 298 17.46 -1.69 7.56
CA VAL A 298 17.68 -0.35 8.13
C VAL A 298 16.73 -0.13 9.31
N VAL A 299 17.25 0.27 10.47
CA VAL A 299 16.43 0.58 11.65
C VAL A 299 15.63 1.86 11.39
N VAL A 300 14.30 1.76 11.39
CA VAL A 300 13.38 2.87 11.10
C VAL A 300 12.54 3.29 12.29
N ALA A 301 12.37 2.42 13.28
CA ALA A 301 11.75 2.75 14.57
C ALA A 301 12.32 1.86 15.68
N TYR A 302 12.20 2.31 16.93
CA TYR A 302 12.49 1.48 18.09
C TYR A 302 11.61 1.90 19.27
N GLU A 303 11.49 0.99 20.25
CA GLU A 303 10.81 1.25 21.51
C GLU A 303 11.65 0.63 22.65
N PRO A 304 12.17 1.43 23.59
CA PRO A 304 12.97 0.94 24.72
C PRO A 304 12.08 0.26 25.78
N VAL A 305 11.60 -0.95 25.46
CA VAL A 305 10.86 -1.82 26.38
C VAL A 305 11.49 -3.20 26.46
N ALA A 306 11.40 -3.82 27.63
CA ALA A 306 11.79 -5.21 27.82
C ALA A 306 10.54 -6.12 27.84
N LEU A 307 10.47 -7.07 26.92
CA LEU A 307 9.43 -8.10 26.94
C LEU A 307 9.73 -9.12 28.05
N LYS A 308 8.78 -9.30 28.97
CA LYS A 308 8.93 -10.26 30.09
C LYS A 308 8.54 -11.68 29.71
N GLU A 309 7.59 -11.81 28.80
CA GLU A 309 7.04 -13.10 28.41
C GLU A 309 8.04 -13.80 27.47
N PRO A 310 8.51 -15.01 27.80
CA PRO A 310 9.55 -15.70 27.03
C PRO A 310 9.03 -16.32 25.74
N LEU A 311 7.70 -16.37 25.56
CA LEU A 311 7.02 -16.96 24.42
C LEU A 311 5.95 -15.98 23.94
N VAL A 312 5.98 -15.65 22.65
CA VAL A 312 4.99 -14.77 22.01
C VAL A 312 4.56 -15.34 20.67
N HIS A 313 3.36 -14.98 20.24
CA HIS A 313 2.76 -15.41 18.99
C HIS A 313 2.57 -14.21 18.06
N PRO A 314 3.25 -14.18 16.90
CA PRO A 314 3.07 -13.11 15.94
C PRO A 314 1.70 -13.14 15.27
N ARG A 315 1.08 -11.98 15.11
CA ARG A 315 -0.14 -11.77 14.33
C ARG A 315 0.07 -10.62 13.35
N VAL A 316 -0.25 -10.85 12.08
CA VAL A 316 -0.25 -9.83 11.04
C VAL A 316 -1.69 -9.38 10.82
N ARG A 317 -1.96 -8.09 10.90
CA ARG A 317 -3.23 -7.48 10.50
C ARG A 317 -2.98 -6.56 9.32
N ILE A 318 -3.84 -6.62 8.31
CA ILE A 318 -3.79 -5.76 7.13
C ILE A 318 -5.15 -5.06 7.01
N ASP A 319 -5.15 -3.74 7.12
CA ASP A 319 -6.31 -2.88 6.94
C ASP A 319 -6.22 -2.08 5.65
N GLY A 320 -7.36 -1.81 5.01
CA GLY A 320 -7.41 -0.95 3.81
C GLY A 320 -6.74 -1.54 2.57
N GLY A 321 -6.56 -2.87 2.55
CA GLY A 321 -5.94 -3.63 1.47
C GLY A 321 -4.41 -3.63 1.49
N GLY A 322 -3.82 -4.67 0.90
CA GLY A 322 -2.37 -4.84 0.85
C GLY A 322 -1.96 -6.17 0.21
N PHE A 323 -0.67 -6.44 0.20
CA PHE A 323 -0.11 -7.71 -0.26
C PHE A 323 0.71 -8.34 0.86
N LEU A 324 0.54 -9.65 1.04
CA LEU A 324 1.32 -10.47 1.97
C LEU A 324 2.10 -11.51 1.16
N ASP A 325 3.42 -11.47 1.27
CA ASP A 325 4.31 -12.26 0.42
C ASP A 325 5.06 -13.33 1.22
N ALA A 326 5.59 -12.98 2.39
CA ALA A 326 6.33 -13.92 3.21
C ALA A 326 6.24 -13.61 4.71
N PHE A 327 6.43 -14.64 5.54
CA PHE A 327 6.57 -14.52 6.98
C PHE A 327 7.62 -15.50 7.52
N GLY A 328 8.37 -15.05 8.53
CA GLY A 328 9.33 -15.89 9.25
C GLY A 328 9.49 -15.48 10.71
N VAL A 329 9.95 -16.42 11.53
CA VAL A 329 10.29 -16.17 12.93
C VAL A 329 11.72 -16.62 13.22
N GLY A 330 12.40 -15.94 14.13
CA GLY A 330 13.71 -16.35 14.64
C GLY A 330 13.74 -16.29 16.17
N GLY A 331 14.62 -17.07 16.78
CA GLY A 331 14.69 -17.29 18.22
C GLY A 331 15.14 -18.71 18.54
N VAL A 332 14.69 -19.25 19.67
CA VAL A 332 14.88 -20.68 19.98
C VAL A 332 13.84 -21.50 19.22
N PRO A 333 14.25 -22.60 18.54
CA PRO A 333 13.29 -23.49 17.90
C PRO A 333 12.23 -24.00 18.87
N GLU A 334 10.97 -23.77 18.53
CA GLU A 334 9.82 -24.23 19.29
C GLU A 334 8.94 -25.13 18.42
N ARG A 335 8.31 -26.12 19.04
CA ARG A 335 7.38 -26.99 18.34
C ARG A 335 6.10 -26.22 17.99
N VAL A 336 5.72 -26.26 16.70
CA VAL A 336 4.41 -25.77 16.26
C VAL A 336 3.32 -26.64 16.86
N VAL A 337 2.35 -26.00 17.51
CA VAL A 337 1.20 -26.66 18.13
C VAL A 337 -0.04 -26.33 17.29
N PRO A 338 -0.60 -27.30 16.53
CA PRO A 338 -1.82 -27.08 15.76
C PRO A 338 -2.95 -26.67 16.69
N THR A 339 -3.32 -25.40 16.63
CA THR A 339 -4.29 -24.80 17.55
C THR A 339 -5.41 -24.18 16.75
N GLU A 340 -6.64 -24.55 17.10
CA GLU A 340 -7.86 -24.00 16.52
C GLU A 340 -8.66 -23.26 17.59
N VAL A 341 -9.28 -22.16 17.19
CA VAL A 341 -10.16 -21.37 18.05
C VAL A 341 -11.57 -21.49 17.49
N ILE A 342 -12.47 -22.05 18.29
CA ILE A 342 -13.84 -22.36 17.94
C ILE A 342 -14.76 -21.42 18.74
N PRO A 343 -15.62 -20.62 18.07
CA PRO A 343 -16.66 -19.86 18.75
C PRO A 343 -17.58 -20.77 19.56
N ILE A 344 -17.87 -20.40 20.81
CA ILE A 344 -18.80 -21.18 21.64
C ILE A 344 -20.25 -20.78 21.30
N LEU A 345 -20.98 -21.76 20.77
CA LEU A 345 -22.40 -21.75 20.45
C LEU A 345 -23.13 -22.77 21.35
N PRO A 346 -24.47 -22.74 21.46
CA PRO A 346 -25.24 -23.60 22.38
C PRO A 346 -25.00 -25.11 22.27
N ASP A 347 -24.45 -25.59 21.15
CA ASP A 347 -24.14 -26.99 20.88
C ASP A 347 -22.66 -27.20 20.49
N THR A 348 -21.74 -26.33 20.94
CA THR A 348 -20.31 -26.55 20.73
C THR A 348 -19.82 -27.75 21.53
N GLU A 349 -19.23 -28.72 20.84
CA GLU A 349 -18.61 -29.92 21.41
C GLU A 349 -17.10 -29.91 21.22
N VAL A 350 -16.39 -30.66 22.07
CA VAL A 350 -14.94 -30.86 21.92
C VAL A 350 -14.69 -31.86 20.79
N PRO A 351 -13.90 -31.51 19.75
CA PRO A 351 -13.57 -32.45 18.69
C PRO A 351 -12.83 -33.70 19.21
N ALA A 352 -13.11 -34.87 18.63
CA ALA A 352 -12.57 -36.15 19.14
C ALA A 352 -11.04 -36.32 18.97
N ASP A 353 -10.41 -35.52 18.12
CA ASP A 353 -8.99 -35.56 17.78
C ASP A 353 -8.15 -34.49 18.51
N VAL A 354 -8.69 -33.92 19.59
CA VAL A 354 -7.94 -32.99 20.45
C VAL A 354 -7.11 -33.73 21.50
N VAL A 355 -5.99 -33.13 21.88
CA VAL A 355 -5.14 -33.58 23.00
C VAL A 355 -5.20 -32.65 24.20
N ALA A 356 -5.75 -31.44 24.03
CA ALA A 356 -6.09 -30.52 25.11
C ALA A 356 -7.14 -29.52 24.62
N ALA A 357 -7.97 -29.03 25.54
CA ALA A 357 -8.97 -28.02 25.26
C ALA A 357 -9.02 -27.01 26.42
N LYS A 358 -9.27 -25.74 26.09
CA LYS A 358 -9.37 -24.63 27.03
C LYS A 358 -10.51 -23.69 26.64
N ILE A 359 -11.17 -23.11 27.62
CA ILE A 359 -12.06 -21.97 27.42
C ILE A 359 -11.28 -20.70 27.73
N VAL A 360 -11.21 -19.79 26.76
CA VAL A 360 -10.58 -18.49 26.91
C VAL A 360 -11.68 -17.42 26.89
N THR A 361 -11.79 -16.67 27.98
CA THR A 361 -12.83 -15.65 28.18
C THR A 361 -12.18 -14.30 28.38
N PRO A 362 -12.43 -13.30 27.51
CA PRO A 362 -12.01 -11.94 27.80
C PRO A 362 -12.88 -11.37 28.93
N GLU A 363 -12.25 -10.65 29.85
CA GLU A 363 -12.88 -10.00 31.00
C GLU A 363 -12.66 -8.48 30.94
N ALA A 364 -13.39 -7.74 31.78
CA ALA A 364 -13.24 -6.29 31.85
C ALA A 364 -11.82 -5.89 32.28
N GLY A 365 -11.36 -4.71 31.84
CA GLY A 365 -10.06 -4.18 32.24
C GLY A 365 -8.87 -4.87 31.56
N ASN A 366 -9.03 -5.35 30.32
CA ASN A 366 -7.98 -6.01 29.55
C ASN A 366 -7.40 -7.23 30.29
N GLN A 367 -8.29 -8.08 30.81
CA GLN A 367 -7.95 -9.34 31.46
C GLN A 367 -8.48 -10.51 30.65
N VAL A 368 -7.85 -11.68 30.80
CA VAL A 368 -8.28 -12.92 30.15
C VAL A 368 -8.27 -14.05 31.15
N ARG A 369 -9.40 -14.73 31.27
CA ARG A 369 -9.54 -15.94 32.07
C ARG A 369 -9.40 -17.17 31.18
N VAL A 370 -8.58 -18.11 31.61
CA VAL A 370 -8.38 -19.40 30.94
C VAL A 370 -8.84 -20.52 31.88
N ALA A 371 -9.67 -21.43 31.39
CA ALA A 371 -10.11 -22.61 32.11
C ALA A 371 -9.85 -23.86 31.28
N ASP A 372 -9.22 -24.88 31.85
CA ASP A 372 -9.03 -26.16 31.16
C ASP A 372 -10.37 -26.90 31.01
N VAL A 373 -10.53 -27.58 29.88
CA VAL A 373 -11.71 -28.37 29.54
C VAL A 373 -11.31 -29.84 29.49
N PRO A 374 -11.96 -30.73 30.28
CA PRO A 374 -11.72 -32.16 30.17
C PRO A 374 -12.09 -32.66 28.78
N ILE A 375 -11.21 -33.44 28.13
CA ILE A 375 -11.40 -33.92 26.76
C ILE A 375 -12.62 -34.85 26.62
N GLU A 376 -13.02 -35.51 27.71
CA GLU A 376 -14.22 -36.35 27.77
C GLU A 376 -15.53 -35.54 27.86
N SER A 377 -15.45 -34.21 27.96
CA SER A 377 -16.63 -33.34 28.01
C SER A 377 -17.31 -33.32 26.65
N GLY A 378 -18.56 -33.79 26.58
CA GLY A 378 -19.37 -33.72 25.36
C GLY A 378 -19.73 -32.28 25.00
N LYS A 379 -20.68 -31.68 25.74
CA LYS A 379 -21.15 -30.30 25.50
C LYS A 379 -20.41 -29.28 26.35
N ILE A 380 -19.98 -28.18 25.71
CA ILE A 380 -19.35 -27.05 26.37
C ILE A 380 -20.39 -25.99 26.72
N VAL A 381 -20.46 -25.63 28.00
CA VAL A 381 -21.33 -24.57 28.50
C VAL A 381 -20.47 -23.38 28.91
N ALA A 382 -20.42 -22.36 28.06
CA ALA A 382 -19.83 -21.05 28.40
C ALA A 382 -20.63 -19.93 27.73
N ALA A 383 -20.69 -18.77 28.38
CA ALA A 383 -21.34 -17.60 27.82
C ALA A 383 -20.40 -16.88 26.83
N PRO A 384 -20.92 -16.37 25.69
CA PRO A 384 -20.19 -15.42 24.87
C PRO A 384 -19.71 -14.24 25.72
N PRO A 385 -18.53 -13.66 25.44
CA PRO A 385 -17.70 -13.86 24.24
C PRO A 385 -16.64 -14.98 24.33
N ALA A 386 -16.80 -15.97 25.22
CA ALA A 386 -15.82 -17.03 25.40
C ALA A 386 -15.51 -17.83 24.11
N GLN A 387 -14.25 -18.25 23.98
CA GLN A 387 -13.73 -19.06 22.87
C GLN A 387 -13.29 -20.44 23.37
N LEU A 388 -13.59 -21.48 22.61
CA LEU A 388 -13.03 -22.81 22.85
C LEU A 388 -11.73 -22.93 22.05
N VAL A 389 -10.61 -23.05 22.74
CA VAL A 389 -9.29 -23.28 22.15
C VAL A 389 -8.99 -24.76 22.23
N VAL A 390 -8.70 -25.37 21.08
CA VAL A 390 -8.36 -26.79 21.03
C VAL A 390 -6.97 -26.97 20.45
N ILE A 391 -6.20 -27.81 21.12
CA ILE A 391 -4.90 -28.30 20.64
C ILE A 391 -5.16 -29.66 20.02
N ARG A 392 -4.94 -29.76 18.71
CA ARG A 392 -5.18 -31.00 17.96
C ARG A 392 -3.94 -31.88 17.91
N LYS A 393 -4.15 -33.16 17.60
CA LYS A 393 -3.05 -34.07 17.27
C LYS A 393 -2.25 -33.53 16.06
N PRO A 394 -0.92 -33.76 15.99
CA PRO A 394 -0.09 -33.28 14.88
C PRO A 394 -0.57 -33.73 13.49
N GLU A 395 -1.14 -34.94 13.41
CA GLU A 395 -1.66 -35.53 12.19
C GLU A 395 -3.02 -34.95 11.75
N SER A 396 -3.77 -34.31 12.66
CA SER A 396 -5.05 -33.68 12.34
C SER A 396 -4.85 -32.54 11.35
N ARG A 397 -5.83 -32.36 10.45
CA ARG A 397 -5.92 -31.17 9.58
C ARG A 397 -7.07 -30.31 10.13
N PRO A 398 -6.78 -29.22 10.87
CA PRO A 398 -7.83 -28.33 11.32
C PRO A 398 -8.48 -27.69 10.08
N GLY A 399 -9.79 -27.82 9.90
CA GLY A 399 -10.53 -27.09 8.87
C GLY A 399 -10.13 -27.33 7.41
N THR A 400 -10.79 -26.60 6.52
CA THR A 400 -10.46 -26.51 5.09
C THR A 400 -9.59 -25.30 4.83
N LEU A 401 -8.73 -25.37 3.81
CA LEU A 401 -7.99 -24.20 3.35
C LEU A 401 -8.94 -23.08 2.93
N PRO A 402 -8.56 -21.81 3.14
CA PRO A 402 -9.30 -20.69 2.59
C PRO A 402 -9.32 -20.77 1.06
N LYS A 403 -10.46 -20.42 0.47
CA LYS A 403 -10.56 -20.26 -0.99
C LYS A 403 -9.91 -18.93 -1.37
N LEU A 404 -8.94 -18.99 -2.27
CA LEU A 404 -8.31 -17.80 -2.85
C LEU A 404 -8.67 -17.72 -4.32
N SER A 405 -9.30 -16.61 -4.73
CA SER A 405 -9.61 -16.37 -6.14
C SER A 405 -8.39 -15.79 -6.86
N ASP A 406 -8.15 -16.24 -8.09
CA ASP A 406 -7.14 -15.60 -8.94
C ASP A 406 -7.61 -14.20 -9.34
N ARG A 407 -6.70 -13.23 -9.21
CA ARG A 407 -6.94 -11.81 -9.51
C ARG A 407 -6.00 -11.33 -10.61
N PRO A 408 -6.43 -10.37 -11.44
CA PRO A 408 -5.54 -9.77 -12.43
C PRO A 408 -4.35 -9.09 -11.73
N GLY A 409 -3.21 -9.05 -12.42
CA GLY A 409 -2.01 -8.34 -11.97
C GLY A 409 -2.19 -6.82 -11.92
N GLY A 410 -1.12 -6.11 -11.52
CA GLY A 410 -1.05 -4.65 -11.53
C GLY A 410 -1.19 -3.99 -10.15
N ILE A 411 -1.00 -2.67 -10.11
CA ILE A 411 -1.11 -1.83 -8.90
C ILE A 411 -2.59 -1.48 -8.69
N LYS A 412 -3.11 -1.66 -7.48
CA LYS A 412 -4.45 -1.14 -7.13
C LYS A 412 -4.35 0.38 -7.04
N THR A 413 -5.35 1.08 -7.57
CA THR A 413 -5.39 2.54 -7.52
C THR A 413 -6.60 2.99 -6.73
N GLY A 414 -6.45 4.07 -5.96
CA GLY A 414 -7.57 4.65 -5.23
C GLY A 414 -8.56 5.34 -6.16
N GLY A 415 -9.78 5.60 -5.67
CA GLY A 415 -10.72 6.47 -6.36
C GLY A 415 -10.19 7.91 -6.48
N PRO A 416 -10.69 8.70 -7.45
CA PRO A 416 -10.38 10.12 -7.54
C PRO A 416 -10.99 10.88 -6.36
N ARG A 417 -10.38 12.02 -6.00
CA ARG A 417 -10.88 12.94 -4.97
C ARG A 417 -11.11 14.32 -5.55
N LEU A 418 -12.04 15.04 -4.95
CA LEU A 418 -12.40 16.39 -5.36
C LEU A 418 -12.51 17.28 -4.12
N HIS A 419 -11.73 18.35 -4.11
CA HIS A 419 -11.69 19.31 -3.01
C HIS A 419 -12.03 20.70 -3.52
N VAL A 420 -12.73 21.47 -2.70
CA VAL A 420 -13.16 22.84 -3.02
C VAL A 420 -12.74 23.75 -1.88
N MET A 421 -12.13 24.88 -2.22
CA MET A 421 -11.70 25.89 -1.27
C MET A 421 -11.82 27.27 -1.89
N HIS A 422 -12.38 28.24 -1.17
CA HIS A 422 -12.38 29.63 -1.59
C HIS A 422 -10.99 30.27 -1.40
N GLU A 423 -10.65 31.30 -2.16
CA GLU A 423 -9.32 31.94 -2.11
C GLU A 423 -8.97 32.58 -0.75
N ASP A 424 -9.96 32.81 0.12
CA ASP A 424 -9.75 33.23 1.52
C ASP A 424 -9.49 32.07 2.50
N GLY A 425 -9.49 30.83 2.01
CA GLY A 425 -9.30 29.60 2.80
C GLY A 425 -10.59 28.97 3.32
N THR A 426 -11.76 29.57 3.09
CA THR A 426 -13.06 28.98 3.47
C THR A 426 -13.29 27.68 2.70
N LYS A 427 -13.81 26.65 3.37
CA LYS A 427 -14.05 25.32 2.79
C LYS A 427 -15.38 24.71 3.24
N PRO A 428 -16.01 23.84 2.43
CA PRO A 428 -17.20 23.11 2.84
C PRO A 428 -16.97 22.35 4.17
N PRO A 429 -17.99 22.22 5.03
CA PRO A 429 -19.40 22.55 4.79
C PRO A 429 -19.76 24.03 5.02
N GLN A 430 -18.81 24.92 5.30
CA GLN A 430 -19.10 26.35 5.44
C GLN A 430 -19.51 26.93 4.07
N PRO A 431 -20.55 27.77 4.01
CA PRO A 431 -20.91 28.48 2.78
C PRO A 431 -19.71 29.29 2.27
N LEU A 432 -19.39 29.12 0.99
CA LEU A 432 -18.30 29.84 0.34
C LEU A 432 -18.78 31.25 -0.04
N PRO A 433 -17.94 32.29 0.04
CA PRO A 433 -18.31 33.62 -0.43
C PRO A 433 -18.77 33.64 -1.90
N HIS A 434 -19.81 34.40 -2.22
CA HIS A 434 -20.28 34.62 -3.60
C HIS A 434 -19.37 35.57 -4.43
N THR A 435 -18.31 36.10 -3.83
CA THR A 435 -17.33 36.95 -4.50
C THR A 435 -15.94 36.38 -4.33
N GLY A 436 -15.12 36.46 -5.37
CA GLY A 436 -13.76 35.96 -5.34
C GLY A 436 -13.64 34.72 -6.22
N ARG A 437 -12.62 33.90 -5.94
CA ARG A 437 -12.36 32.68 -6.71
C ARG A 437 -12.41 31.44 -5.83
N ILE A 438 -12.88 30.36 -6.44
CA ILE A 438 -12.97 29.05 -5.84
C ILE A 438 -11.95 28.15 -6.51
N LEU A 439 -11.02 27.61 -5.73
CA LEU A 439 -10.10 26.58 -6.14
C LEU A 439 -10.79 25.22 -6.08
N VAL A 440 -10.86 24.55 -7.22
CA VAL A 440 -11.23 23.15 -7.33
C VAL A 440 -9.95 22.35 -7.54
N THR A 441 -9.67 21.42 -6.63
CA THR A 441 -8.56 20.47 -6.73
C THR A 441 -9.13 19.09 -7.05
N ALA A 442 -8.82 18.58 -8.24
CA ALA A 442 -9.11 17.22 -8.66
C ALA A 442 -7.85 16.36 -8.49
N GLU A 443 -7.91 15.35 -7.63
CA GLU A 443 -6.82 14.38 -7.44
C GLU A 443 -7.21 13.06 -8.12
N VAL A 444 -6.42 12.66 -9.10
CA VAL A 444 -6.59 11.38 -9.79
C VAL A 444 -5.58 10.41 -9.21
N ASN A 445 -6.05 9.29 -8.67
CA ASN A 445 -5.18 8.24 -8.12
C ASN A 445 -5.02 7.04 -9.08
N ALA A 446 -5.77 7.04 -10.19
CA ALA A 446 -5.79 6.00 -11.20
C ALA A 446 -4.61 6.11 -12.17
N ILE A 447 -4.10 4.95 -12.61
CA ILE A 447 -3.10 4.81 -13.66
C ILE A 447 -3.80 4.34 -14.93
N GLY A 448 -3.35 4.79 -16.10
CA GLY A 448 -3.86 4.28 -17.38
C GLY A 448 -5.20 4.88 -17.79
N HIS A 449 -5.39 6.17 -17.54
CA HIS A 449 -6.55 6.93 -18.00
C HIS A 449 -6.17 7.84 -19.18
N ARG A 450 -7.13 8.18 -20.04
CA ARG A 450 -6.91 9.06 -21.21
C ARG A 450 -7.21 10.53 -20.93
N GLY A 451 -7.98 10.80 -19.88
CA GLY A 451 -8.26 12.18 -19.48
C GLY A 451 -9.21 12.29 -18.30
N ILE A 452 -9.52 13.54 -17.96
CA ILE A 452 -10.50 13.89 -16.94
C ILE A 452 -11.56 14.84 -17.49
N GLU A 453 -12.76 14.73 -16.96
CA GLU A 453 -13.84 15.68 -17.20
C GLU A 453 -14.35 16.23 -15.86
N LEU A 454 -14.58 17.54 -15.81
CA LEU A 454 -15.21 18.21 -14.66
C LEU A 454 -16.56 18.77 -15.11
N GLU A 455 -17.60 18.43 -14.38
CA GLU A 455 -18.95 18.94 -14.55
C GLU A 455 -19.35 19.78 -13.33
N LEU A 456 -20.04 20.89 -13.58
CA LEU A 456 -20.68 21.75 -12.60
C LEU A 456 -22.17 21.79 -12.89
N ASP A 457 -22.99 21.37 -11.93
CA ASP A 457 -24.45 21.29 -12.02
C ASP A 457 -24.94 20.53 -13.28
N GLY A 458 -24.24 19.45 -13.62
CA GLY A 458 -24.52 18.61 -14.80
C GLY A 458 -24.05 19.20 -16.13
N ARG A 459 -23.41 20.37 -16.13
CA ARG A 459 -22.78 20.98 -17.30
C ARG A 459 -21.28 20.72 -17.27
N ARG A 460 -20.74 20.11 -18.32
CA ARG A 460 -19.28 19.97 -18.48
C ARG A 460 -18.64 21.35 -18.58
N ILE A 461 -17.64 21.61 -17.74
CA ILE A 461 -16.86 22.86 -17.70
C ILE A 461 -15.38 22.63 -18.04
N VAL A 462 -14.88 21.40 -17.92
CA VAL A 462 -13.52 21.03 -18.30
C VAL A 462 -13.50 19.63 -18.92
N SER A 463 -12.69 19.48 -19.97
CA SER A 463 -12.21 18.22 -20.54
C SER A 463 -10.71 18.36 -20.79
N LEU A 464 -9.88 17.59 -20.09
CA LEU A 464 -8.42 17.63 -20.24
C LEU A 464 -7.87 16.26 -20.62
N PRO A 465 -7.16 16.12 -21.76
CA PRO A 465 -6.36 14.94 -22.00
C PRO A 465 -5.23 14.85 -20.98
N THR A 466 -4.95 13.64 -20.51
CA THR A 466 -3.85 13.34 -19.58
C THR A 466 -2.78 12.48 -20.22
N ASP A 467 -2.87 12.27 -21.53
CA ASP A 467 -2.10 11.30 -22.29
C ASP A 467 -1.16 11.92 -23.33
N GLU A 468 -0.72 13.17 -23.12
CA GLU A 468 0.06 13.96 -24.10
C GLU A 468 1.27 13.21 -24.70
N GLN A 469 1.93 12.36 -23.91
CA GLN A 469 3.06 11.53 -24.34
C GLN A 469 2.89 10.05 -23.97
N GLY A 470 1.65 9.57 -23.84
CA GLY A 470 1.31 8.20 -23.42
C GLY A 470 0.40 8.18 -22.20
N PRO A 471 -0.04 7.00 -21.72
CA PRO A 471 -1.15 6.86 -20.78
C PRO A 471 -1.06 7.78 -19.55
N GLY A 472 -2.22 8.29 -19.12
CA GLY A 472 -2.35 9.16 -17.97
C GLY A 472 -1.93 8.51 -16.67
N VAL A 473 -1.44 9.34 -15.78
CA VAL A 473 -0.85 8.96 -14.50
C VAL A 473 -1.58 9.64 -13.34
N PRO A 474 -1.49 9.08 -12.12
CA PRO A 474 -1.94 9.76 -10.94
C PRO A 474 -1.39 11.20 -10.87
N GLY A 475 -2.19 12.11 -10.33
CA GLY A 475 -1.76 13.47 -10.10
C GLY A 475 -2.88 14.45 -9.80
N ARG A 476 -2.46 15.69 -9.55
CA ARG A 476 -3.32 16.78 -9.11
C ARG A 476 -3.58 17.77 -10.24
N HIS A 477 -4.84 18.11 -10.45
CA HIS A 477 -5.29 19.12 -11.38
C HIS A 477 -6.03 20.22 -10.61
N GLU A 478 -5.71 21.47 -10.89
CA GLU A 478 -6.26 22.62 -10.18
C GLU A 478 -6.94 23.57 -11.15
N PHE A 479 -8.10 24.06 -10.73
CA PHE A 479 -8.98 24.92 -11.51
C PHE A 479 -9.48 26.06 -10.64
N TRP A 480 -9.40 27.29 -11.14
CA TRP A 480 -10.08 28.44 -10.55
C TRP A 480 -11.43 28.66 -11.22
N LEU A 481 -12.47 28.81 -10.41
CA LEU A 481 -13.81 29.23 -10.81
C LEU A 481 -14.08 30.63 -10.25
N ASP A 482 -14.70 31.51 -11.03
CA ASP A 482 -15.19 32.80 -10.51
C ASP A 482 -16.52 32.59 -9.77
N ALA A 483 -16.54 32.89 -8.47
CA ALA A 483 -17.71 32.70 -7.62
C ALA A 483 -18.92 33.54 -8.09
N LYS A 484 -18.69 34.68 -8.76
CA LYS A 484 -19.76 35.56 -9.25
C LYS A 484 -20.56 34.96 -10.40
N ASN A 485 -19.98 34.01 -11.12
CA ASN A 485 -20.63 33.33 -12.24
C ASN A 485 -21.46 32.12 -11.79
N LEU A 486 -21.46 31.82 -10.49
CA LEU A 486 -22.23 30.75 -9.89
C LEU A 486 -23.53 31.29 -9.29
N ALA A 487 -24.58 30.47 -9.25
CA ALA A 487 -25.87 30.88 -8.71
C ALA A 487 -25.82 30.99 -7.16
N SER A 488 -26.01 32.20 -6.64
CA SER A 488 -26.04 32.49 -5.19
C SER A 488 -27.19 31.76 -4.48
N GLY A 489 -26.96 31.30 -3.25
CA GLY A 489 -27.94 30.57 -2.43
C GLY A 489 -28.32 29.18 -2.94
N SER A 490 -27.62 28.66 -3.96
CA SER A 490 -27.82 27.32 -4.50
C SER A 490 -26.69 26.37 -4.06
N HIS A 491 -27.03 25.08 -3.97
CA HIS A 491 -26.04 24.02 -3.78
C HIS A 491 -25.39 23.73 -5.14
N ALA A 492 -24.15 24.14 -5.32
CA ALA A 492 -23.37 23.81 -6.50
C ALA A 492 -22.83 22.38 -6.37
N ARG A 493 -23.06 21.56 -7.40
CA ARG A 493 -22.60 20.17 -7.48
C ARG A 493 -21.47 20.06 -8.48
N LEU A 494 -20.29 19.67 -8.01
CA LEU A 494 -19.16 19.31 -8.86
C LEU A 494 -19.05 17.81 -8.99
N LYS A 495 -18.82 17.34 -10.21
CA LYS A 495 -18.55 15.94 -10.53
C LYS A 495 -17.26 15.84 -11.33
N LEU A 496 -16.35 15.00 -10.88
CA LEU A 496 -15.13 14.62 -11.58
C LEU A 496 -15.32 13.23 -12.16
N SER A 497 -15.03 13.08 -13.45
CA SER A 497 -15.01 11.81 -14.17
C SER A 497 -13.60 11.53 -14.67
N VAL A 498 -13.01 10.40 -14.28
CA VAL A 498 -11.74 9.90 -14.81
C VAL A 498 -12.02 8.90 -15.91
N LEU A 499 -11.56 9.20 -17.13
CA LEU A 499 -11.87 8.41 -18.32
C LEU A 499 -10.82 7.31 -18.54
N PRO A 500 -11.19 6.01 -18.47
CA PRO A 500 -10.25 4.92 -18.74
C PRO A 500 -9.67 4.97 -20.16
N ALA A 501 -8.44 4.50 -20.33
CA ALA A 501 -7.79 4.41 -21.63
C ALA A 501 -8.45 3.39 -22.57
N ASP A 502 -9.12 2.36 -22.02
CA ASP A 502 -9.81 1.30 -22.75
C ASP A 502 -11.27 1.65 -23.12
N HIS A 503 -11.68 2.91 -22.92
CA HIS A 503 -13.06 3.38 -23.10
C HIS A 503 -14.09 2.66 -22.20
N GLY A 504 -13.65 2.05 -21.10
CA GLY A 504 -14.54 1.53 -20.06
C GLY A 504 -15.34 2.61 -19.34
N GLU A 505 -16.15 2.19 -18.35
CA GLU A 505 -16.96 3.11 -17.57
C GLU A 505 -16.07 4.09 -16.76
N PRO A 506 -16.38 5.41 -16.79
CA PRO A 506 -15.64 6.38 -16.00
C PRO A 506 -15.74 6.14 -14.50
N VAL A 507 -14.62 6.30 -13.80
CA VAL A 507 -14.63 6.37 -12.34
C VAL A 507 -15.00 7.81 -11.95
N THR A 508 -16.08 7.97 -11.19
CA THR A 508 -16.60 9.30 -10.84
C THR A 508 -16.55 9.57 -9.34
N THR A 509 -16.39 10.84 -8.98
CA THR A 509 -16.53 11.34 -7.62
C THR A 509 -17.22 12.69 -7.65
N GLU A 510 -17.91 13.05 -6.57
CA GLU A 510 -18.71 14.27 -6.53
C GLU A 510 -18.58 14.96 -5.18
N THR A 511 -18.73 16.29 -5.20
CA THR A 511 -18.85 17.10 -3.99
C THR A 511 -19.89 18.19 -4.20
N VAL A 512 -20.54 18.60 -3.11
CA VAL A 512 -21.54 19.66 -3.09
C VAL A 512 -21.05 20.76 -2.15
N PHE A 513 -21.23 22.02 -2.54
CA PHE A 513 -20.95 23.18 -1.70
C PHE A 513 -22.03 24.25 -1.85
N GLU A 514 -22.16 25.09 -0.84
CA GLU A 514 -23.12 26.20 -0.81
C GLU A 514 -22.38 27.54 -1.03
N LEU A 515 -23.03 28.47 -1.72
CA LEU A 515 -22.57 29.85 -1.88
C LEU A 515 -23.41 30.78 -1.00
N GLY A 516 -22.73 31.56 -0.15
CA GLY A 516 -23.34 32.47 0.83
C GLY A 516 -23.65 33.88 0.35
#